data_AF-A0A151TMZ2-F1
#
_entry.id   AF-A0A151TMZ2-F1
#
_cell.length_a   1.000
_cell.length_b   1.000
_cell.length_c   1.000
_cell.angle_alpha   90.00
_cell.angle_beta   90.00
_cell.angle_gamma   90.00
#
_symmetry.space_group_name_H-M   'P 1'
#
loop_
_entity.id
_entity.type
_entity.pdbx_description
1 polymer ?
#
loop_
_entity_poly.entity_id
_entity_poly.type
_entity_poly.pdbx_seq_one_letter_code
_entity_poly.pdbx_strand_id
1 'polypeptide(L)'
;MEALCGSLLRHNAALIELGSEDTALMRCGLEGARLFFRSRAHLGVGKGSRGVYMYRAGRALEDWDSSPPCMADIFRCMGKASRSALCAIARHLRLRSDVFNHLLDDNPLPSNEVSSSVLVVTYSHASLQNGRGAIGGGKPTMNGEVEKGLLTLISSDTPGLQVCDPSGRWYLADSGSGPGDLLLITGKALSHATAGLRPAASYRASPDYFLSPNGGGRTSLAYRLMPQGNAILDCSPIAAAGHVIPQSYVPISVSQFMDDLAAEELIGSRCDITDVASQNNVNKEPSLRSVLSDPLSGTFLEDAMLVSCGHSFGGLMLRRVIETSRCTLCSAEIETGSLIPNLALRAAAAAVKHEDERRLFRNAALRKRRKEMGDQMDSMRRVNRENGDFTAADGLQRGVQYPFSVNEKVIIKGNRRTPEKFVGKEAVITSQCLNGWYLLKIIGTGENVRLQYRSLRKLLNTPADQCPSQPIQNSSS
;
A
#
# COMPACT_ATOMS: atom_id res chain seq x y z
N MET A 1 -22.53 -7.11 27.13
CA MET A 1 -23.05 -6.52 25.87
C MET A 1 -23.28 -5.02 26.01
N GLU A 2 -24.20 -4.58 26.87
CA GLU A 2 -24.49 -3.15 27.08
C GLU A 2 -23.27 -2.38 27.60
N ALA A 3 -22.53 -2.96 28.56
CA ALA A 3 -21.28 -2.37 29.06
C ALA A 3 -20.25 -2.12 27.95
N LEU A 4 -20.01 -3.14 27.10
CA LEU A 4 -19.10 -3.04 25.95
C LEU A 4 -19.53 -1.92 24.99
N CYS A 5 -20.78 -1.94 24.54
CA CYS A 5 -21.25 -0.98 23.54
C CYS A 5 -21.38 0.43 24.11
N GLY A 6 -21.73 0.56 25.40
CA GLY A 6 -21.73 1.82 26.13
C GLY A 6 -20.33 2.39 26.32
N SER A 7 -19.32 1.54 26.56
CA SER A 7 -17.92 1.97 26.60
C SER A 7 -17.47 2.47 25.23
N LEU A 8 -17.73 1.71 24.16
CA LEU A 8 -17.39 2.13 22.80
C LEU A 8 -18.07 3.46 22.42
N LEU A 9 -19.31 3.70 22.83
CA LEU A 9 -20.02 4.96 22.56
C LEU A 9 -19.45 6.16 23.32
N ARG A 10 -18.94 5.96 24.53
CA ARG A 10 -18.44 7.06 25.37
C ARG A 10 -16.95 7.33 25.22
N HIS A 11 -16.20 6.29 24.87
CA HIS A 11 -14.74 6.30 24.97
C HIS A 11 -14.06 5.87 23.67
N ASN A 12 -14.78 5.38 22.65
CA ASN A 12 -14.21 4.75 21.45
C ASN A 12 -13.33 3.51 21.73
N ALA A 13 -13.27 3.04 22.97
CA ALA A 13 -12.57 1.84 23.37
C ALA A 13 -13.32 1.11 24.50
N ALA A 14 -12.96 -0.15 24.72
CA ALA A 14 -13.45 -0.96 25.83
C ALA A 14 -12.36 -1.90 26.33
N LEU A 15 -12.35 -2.16 27.63
CA LEU A 15 -11.53 -3.24 28.21
C LEU A 15 -12.35 -4.53 28.25
N ILE A 16 -11.72 -5.63 27.85
CA ILE A 16 -12.27 -6.98 27.90
C ILE A 16 -11.40 -7.79 28.85
N GLU A 17 -12.01 -8.21 29.95
CA GLU A 17 -11.45 -9.17 30.88
C GLU A 17 -11.62 -10.58 30.30
N LEU A 18 -10.53 -11.34 30.26
CA LEU A 18 -10.52 -12.73 29.81
C LEU A 18 -10.74 -13.69 30.99
N GLY A 19 -11.09 -14.93 30.70
CA GLY A 19 -11.11 -16.00 31.70
C GLY A 19 -9.70 -16.29 32.23
N SER A 20 -9.58 -16.88 33.42
CA SER A 20 -8.30 -17.09 34.11
C SER A 20 -7.23 -17.81 33.27
N GLU A 21 -7.62 -18.82 32.48
CA GLU A 21 -6.74 -19.54 31.55
C GLU A 21 -6.27 -18.63 30.39
N ASP A 22 -7.20 -17.94 29.74
CA ASP A 22 -6.92 -17.04 28.63
C ASP A 22 -6.05 -15.84 29.06
N THR A 23 -6.28 -15.30 30.26
CA THR A 23 -5.44 -14.25 30.88
C THR A 23 -4.03 -14.77 31.15
N ALA A 24 -3.89 -16.01 31.63
CA ALA A 24 -2.57 -16.64 31.82
C ALA A 24 -1.85 -16.80 30.47
N LEU A 25 -2.56 -17.23 29.43
CA LEU A 25 -2.03 -17.33 28.07
C LEU A 25 -1.51 -15.98 27.55
N MET A 26 -2.27 -14.88 27.74
CA MET A 26 -1.82 -13.55 27.33
C MET A 26 -0.55 -13.11 28.07
N ARG A 27 -0.49 -13.34 29.39
CA ARG A 27 0.71 -13.03 30.20
C ARG A 27 1.93 -13.83 29.74
N CYS A 28 1.79 -15.14 29.58
CA CYS A 28 2.84 -16.00 29.04
C CYS A 28 3.28 -15.55 27.64
N GLY A 29 2.34 -15.13 26.81
CA GLY A 29 2.60 -14.57 25.48
C GLY A 29 3.44 -13.30 25.50
N LEU A 30 3.10 -12.35 26.38
CA LEU A 30 3.84 -11.09 26.56
C LEU A 30 5.25 -11.35 27.08
N GLU A 31 5.41 -12.21 28.08
CA GLU A 31 6.73 -12.59 28.63
C GLU A 31 7.58 -13.34 27.61
N GLY A 32 7.00 -14.32 26.91
CA GLY A 32 7.67 -15.08 25.87
C GLY A 32 8.12 -14.21 24.70
N ALA A 33 7.28 -13.27 24.26
CA ALA A 33 7.64 -12.27 23.25
C ALA A 33 8.79 -11.37 23.72
N ARG A 34 8.76 -10.88 24.96
CA ARG A 34 9.85 -10.08 25.53
C ARG A 34 11.18 -10.82 25.50
N LEU A 35 11.18 -12.08 25.94
CA LEU A 35 12.38 -12.93 25.93
C LEU A 35 12.88 -13.17 24.50
N PHE A 36 11.98 -13.44 23.56
CA PHE A 36 12.29 -13.63 22.14
C PHE A 36 13.00 -12.41 21.52
N PHE A 37 12.51 -11.19 21.77
CA PHE A 37 13.17 -10.00 21.24
C PHE A 37 14.50 -9.69 21.94
N ARG A 38 14.61 -9.96 23.25
CA ARG A 38 15.86 -9.79 24.00
C ARG A 38 16.94 -10.77 23.52
N SER A 39 16.62 -12.06 23.34
CA SER A 39 17.59 -13.06 22.89
C SER A 39 18.16 -12.74 21.51
N ARG A 40 17.31 -12.27 20.58
CA ARG A 40 17.74 -11.85 19.25
C ARG A 40 18.59 -10.58 19.23
N ALA A 41 18.32 -9.63 20.13
CA ALA A 41 19.15 -8.45 20.28
C ALA A 41 20.59 -8.81 20.72
N HIS A 42 20.74 -9.81 21.59
CA HIS A 42 22.04 -10.29 22.06
C HIS A 42 22.83 -11.08 21.01
N LEU A 43 22.15 -11.79 20.09
CA LEU A 43 22.80 -12.63 19.08
C LEU A 43 23.30 -11.86 17.85
N GLY A 44 23.07 -10.55 17.74
CA GLY A 44 23.51 -9.74 16.60
C GLY A 44 22.86 -10.12 15.25
N VAL A 45 21.87 -11.01 15.26
CA VAL A 45 21.17 -11.51 14.08
C VAL A 45 20.10 -10.48 13.67
N GLY A 46 20.42 -9.69 12.65
CA GLY A 46 19.42 -9.00 11.83
C GLY A 46 19.28 -7.50 12.09
N LYS A 47 19.92 -6.70 11.23
CA LYS A 47 19.65 -5.26 11.02
C LYS A 47 18.21 -4.94 10.57
N GLY A 48 17.33 -5.94 10.40
CA GLY A 48 16.07 -5.84 9.65
C GLY A 48 14.77 -5.83 10.45
N SER A 49 14.66 -6.45 11.64
CA SER A 49 13.40 -6.46 12.41
C SER A 49 13.58 -5.94 13.83
N ARG A 50 13.54 -4.62 13.96
CA ARG A 50 13.72 -3.87 15.22
C ARG A 50 12.46 -3.97 16.11
N GLY A 51 12.27 -5.10 16.79
CA GLY A 51 11.25 -5.24 17.83
C GLY A 51 9.81 -5.39 17.32
N VAL A 52 9.61 -5.94 16.11
CA VAL A 52 8.27 -6.27 15.59
C VAL A 52 8.28 -7.69 15.01
N TYR A 53 7.23 -8.45 15.27
CA TYR A 53 6.99 -9.78 14.72
C TYR A 53 5.52 -9.91 14.31
N MET A 54 5.25 -10.61 13.21
CA MET A 54 3.91 -10.74 12.63
C MET A 54 3.56 -12.21 12.49
N TYR A 55 2.48 -12.64 13.13
CA TYR A 55 1.93 -13.98 13.00
C TYR A 55 0.62 -13.96 12.21
N ARG A 56 0.49 -14.89 11.26
CA ARG A 56 -0.75 -15.16 10.53
C ARG A 56 -1.01 -16.66 10.50
N ALA A 57 -2.20 -17.07 10.93
CA ALA A 57 -2.62 -18.46 10.87
C ALA A 57 -2.71 -18.95 9.41
N GLY A 58 -2.42 -20.23 9.19
CA GLY A 58 -2.44 -20.86 7.86
C GLY A 58 -1.18 -20.66 7.02
N ARG A 59 -0.21 -19.85 7.47
CA ARG A 59 1.15 -19.87 6.90
C ARG A 59 1.91 -21.10 7.39
N ALA A 60 2.72 -21.70 6.53
CA ALA A 60 3.68 -22.71 6.96
C ALA A 60 4.54 -22.11 8.07
N LEU A 61 4.56 -22.80 9.21
CA LEU A 61 5.37 -22.42 10.36
C LEU A 61 6.84 -22.68 9.98
N GLU A 62 7.50 -21.67 9.40
CA GLU A 62 8.95 -21.73 9.21
C GLU A 62 9.61 -21.75 10.60
N ASP A 63 10.40 -22.79 10.84
CA ASP A 63 11.22 -23.12 12.01
C ASP A 63 10.72 -22.60 13.36
N TRP A 64 10.30 -23.52 14.24
CA TRP A 64 9.93 -23.24 15.64
C TRP A 64 10.92 -22.31 16.36
N ASP A 65 12.19 -22.36 15.99
CA ASP A 65 13.28 -21.53 16.53
C ASP A 65 13.19 -20.03 16.16
N SER A 66 12.26 -19.65 15.28
CA SER A 66 12.16 -18.30 14.73
C SER A 66 10.90 -17.51 15.12
N SER A 67 10.03 -18.04 15.97
CA SER A 67 8.80 -17.38 16.42
C SER A 67 8.73 -17.20 17.94
N PRO A 68 8.10 -16.13 18.44
CA PRO A 68 7.70 -16.07 19.85
C PRO A 68 6.82 -17.28 20.21
N PRO A 69 6.87 -17.78 21.45
CA PRO A 69 6.05 -18.92 21.85
C PRO A 69 4.55 -18.56 21.89
N CYS A 70 3.69 -19.57 21.77
CA CYS A 70 2.23 -19.47 21.95
C CYS A 70 1.47 -18.58 20.95
N MET A 71 2.08 -18.14 19.84
CA MET A 71 1.43 -17.22 18.89
C MET A 71 0.14 -17.78 18.28
N ALA A 72 0.09 -19.08 17.99
CA ALA A 72 -1.11 -19.73 17.46
C ALA A 72 -2.28 -19.71 18.46
N ASP A 73 -1.99 -20.02 19.73
CA ASP A 73 -3.00 -20.02 20.80
C ASP A 73 -3.50 -18.61 21.11
N ILE A 74 -2.59 -17.63 21.15
CA ILE A 74 -2.95 -16.23 21.34
C ILE A 74 -3.82 -15.73 20.19
N PHE A 75 -3.44 -16.04 18.95
CA PHE A 75 -4.22 -15.70 17.77
C PHE A 75 -5.65 -16.28 17.85
N ARG A 76 -5.78 -17.54 18.25
CA ARG A 76 -7.06 -18.22 18.42
C ARG A 76 -7.90 -17.61 19.55
N CYS A 77 -7.27 -17.31 20.69
CA CYS A 77 -7.91 -16.70 21.85
C CYS A 77 -8.45 -15.29 21.52
N MET A 78 -7.59 -14.40 21.01
CA MET A 78 -7.98 -13.05 20.60
C MET A 78 -9.00 -13.07 19.45
N GLY A 79 -8.88 -14.01 18.51
CA GLY A 79 -9.88 -14.21 17.46
C GLY A 79 -11.27 -14.58 18.01
N LYS A 80 -11.35 -15.45 19.02
CA LYS A 80 -12.60 -15.81 19.70
C LYS A 80 -13.20 -14.62 20.45
N ALA A 81 -12.38 -13.86 21.17
CA ALA A 81 -12.80 -12.64 21.86
C ALA A 81 -13.34 -11.60 20.86
N SER A 82 -12.68 -11.44 19.70
CA SER A 82 -13.07 -10.49 18.65
C SER A 82 -14.42 -10.84 18.03
N ARG A 83 -14.66 -12.12 17.71
CA ARG A 83 -15.96 -12.59 17.19
C ARG A 83 -17.08 -12.40 18.21
N SER A 84 -16.78 -12.62 19.49
CA SER A 84 -17.75 -12.39 20.58
C SER A 84 -18.08 -10.90 20.73
N ALA A 85 -17.09 -10.01 20.59
CA ALA A 85 -17.27 -8.57 20.58
C ALA A 85 -18.11 -8.10 19.37
N LEU A 86 -17.82 -8.61 18.16
CA LEU A 86 -18.64 -8.33 16.96
C LEU A 86 -20.09 -8.77 17.14
N CYS A 87 -20.33 -9.97 17.68
CA CYS A 87 -21.68 -10.46 17.99
C CYS A 87 -22.40 -9.53 18.98
N ALA A 88 -21.71 -9.01 20.00
CA ALA A 88 -22.29 -8.04 20.93
C ALA A 88 -22.61 -6.69 20.27
N ILE A 89 -21.74 -6.20 19.39
CA ILE A 89 -21.97 -4.97 18.61
C ILE A 89 -23.16 -5.15 17.68
N ALA A 90 -23.22 -6.25 16.93
CA ALA A 90 -24.33 -6.57 16.02
C ALA A 90 -25.68 -6.53 16.74
N ARG A 91 -25.80 -7.23 17.86
CA ARG A 91 -27.02 -7.27 18.65
C ARG A 91 -27.39 -5.89 19.23
N HIS A 92 -26.41 -5.08 19.64
CA HIS A 92 -26.68 -3.72 20.11
C HIS A 92 -27.17 -2.78 18.99
N LEU A 93 -26.76 -3.05 17.75
CA LEU A 93 -27.30 -2.40 16.54
C LEU A 93 -28.62 -3.01 16.06
N ARG A 94 -29.23 -3.94 16.82
CA ARG A 94 -30.46 -4.67 16.47
C ARG A 94 -30.32 -5.54 15.21
N LEU A 95 -29.11 -6.02 14.94
CA LEU A 95 -28.81 -6.95 13.85
C LEU A 95 -28.78 -8.39 14.38
N ARG A 96 -28.83 -9.36 13.46
CA ARG A 96 -28.55 -10.76 13.78
C ARG A 96 -27.10 -10.90 14.26
N SER A 97 -26.87 -11.77 15.24
CA SER A 97 -25.54 -12.00 15.84
C SER A 97 -24.46 -12.42 14.84
N ASP A 98 -24.86 -13.04 13.74
CA ASP A 98 -24.02 -13.59 12.67
C ASP A 98 -23.91 -12.65 11.46
N VAL A 99 -24.46 -11.44 11.52
CA VAL A 99 -24.54 -10.52 10.37
C VAL A 99 -23.17 -10.26 9.72
N PHE A 100 -22.10 -10.22 10.51
CA PHE A 100 -20.75 -9.96 10.03
C PHE A 100 -19.96 -11.23 9.66
N ASN A 101 -20.51 -12.43 9.84
CA ASN A 101 -19.75 -13.68 9.61
C ASN A 101 -19.25 -13.82 8.17
N HIS A 102 -20.01 -13.32 7.20
CA HIS A 102 -19.62 -13.31 5.78
C HIS A 102 -18.38 -12.44 5.48
N LEU A 103 -17.96 -11.58 6.42
CA LEU A 103 -16.74 -10.79 6.31
C LEU A 103 -15.53 -11.51 6.92
N LEU A 104 -15.73 -12.56 7.71
CA LEU A 104 -14.67 -13.15 8.54
C LEU A 104 -14.14 -14.43 7.93
N ASP A 105 -12.88 -14.74 8.24
CA ASP A 105 -12.31 -16.04 7.93
C ASP A 105 -13.16 -17.18 8.53
N ASP A 106 -13.14 -18.36 7.90
CA ASP A 106 -13.75 -19.55 8.51
C ASP A 106 -12.99 -19.97 9.77
N ASN A 107 -13.69 -20.63 10.68
CA ASN A 107 -13.11 -21.13 11.93
C ASN A 107 -13.61 -22.57 12.20
N PRO A 108 -12.79 -23.61 11.99
CA PRO A 108 -11.36 -23.54 11.62
C PRO A 108 -11.12 -23.06 10.19
N LEU A 109 -9.91 -22.52 9.94
CA LEU A 109 -9.48 -22.11 8.60
C LEU A 109 -9.41 -23.32 7.66
N PRO A 110 -9.80 -23.19 6.38
CA PRO A 110 -9.67 -24.27 5.41
C PRO A 110 -8.20 -24.63 5.16
N SER A 111 -7.96 -25.88 4.76
CA SER A 111 -6.61 -26.35 4.42
C SER A 111 -6.01 -25.51 3.29
N ASN A 112 -4.77 -25.04 3.46
CA ASN A 112 -4.01 -24.18 2.53
C ASN A 112 -4.49 -22.72 2.43
N GLU A 113 -5.41 -22.28 3.29
CA GLU A 113 -5.77 -20.87 3.36
C GLU A 113 -5.00 -20.15 4.46
N VAL A 114 -4.67 -18.89 4.19
CA VAL A 114 -4.01 -17.99 5.14
C VAL A 114 -5.06 -17.02 5.67
N SER A 115 -5.10 -16.83 6.99
CA SER A 115 -6.01 -15.87 7.60
C SER A 115 -5.77 -14.45 7.08
N SER A 116 -6.87 -13.74 6.85
CA SER A 116 -6.87 -12.30 6.54
C SER A 116 -6.40 -11.48 7.74
N SER A 117 -6.73 -11.97 8.95
CA SER A 117 -6.37 -11.34 10.22
C SER A 117 -4.91 -11.57 10.60
N VAL A 118 -4.35 -10.69 11.43
CA VAL A 118 -2.93 -10.73 11.80
C VAL A 118 -2.73 -10.43 13.27
N LEU A 119 -1.84 -11.19 13.91
CA LEU A 119 -1.33 -10.89 15.24
C LEU A 119 0.02 -10.19 15.10
N VAL A 120 0.11 -8.99 15.64
CA VAL A 120 1.32 -8.17 15.67
C VAL A 120 1.89 -8.22 17.08
N VAL A 121 3.17 -8.57 17.19
CA VAL A 121 3.91 -8.54 18.44
C VAL A 121 4.91 -7.42 18.33
N THR A 122 4.94 -6.51 19.30
CA THR A 122 5.93 -5.43 19.34
C THR A 122 6.67 -5.42 20.66
N TYR A 123 7.94 -5.03 20.61
CA TYR A 123 8.79 -4.74 21.74
C TYR A 123 9.53 -3.44 21.49
N SER A 124 9.22 -2.41 22.28
CA SER A 124 9.87 -1.11 22.21
C SER A 124 10.86 -0.93 23.37
N HIS A 125 12.11 -0.63 23.04
CA HIS A 125 13.14 -0.29 24.02
C HIS A 125 13.10 1.21 24.37
N ALA A 126 13.31 1.57 25.63
CA ALA A 126 13.24 2.95 26.13
C ALA A 126 14.22 3.93 25.43
N SER A 127 15.32 3.42 24.87
CA SER A 127 16.37 4.24 24.24
C SER A 127 16.26 4.43 22.73
N LEU A 128 15.31 3.77 22.06
CA LEU A 128 15.25 3.72 20.59
C LEU A 128 13.82 3.98 20.09
N GLN A 129 13.37 5.22 20.17
CA GLN A 129 12.22 5.67 19.38
C GLN A 129 12.54 6.95 18.62
N ASN A 130 13.27 6.80 17.52
CA ASN A 130 13.18 7.73 16.39
C ASN A 130 11.92 7.36 15.59
N GLY A 131 10.80 7.98 15.96
CA GLY A 131 9.62 8.12 15.11
C GLY A 131 8.96 6.82 14.66
N ARG A 132 8.60 5.91 15.59
CA ARG A 132 7.73 4.77 15.26
C ARG A 132 6.37 4.74 15.98
N GLY A 133 5.31 4.33 15.27
CA GLY A 133 3.92 4.28 15.68
C GLY A 133 3.63 3.22 16.74
N ALA A 134 2.50 3.38 17.43
CA ALA A 134 2.22 2.73 18.71
C ALA A 134 2.16 1.20 18.62
N ILE A 135 1.68 0.67 17.49
CA ILE A 135 1.50 -0.75 17.25
C ILE A 135 1.84 -1.02 15.77
N GLY A 136 3.10 -1.35 15.48
CA GLY A 136 3.49 -1.81 14.14
C GLY A 136 4.44 -0.90 13.36
N GLY A 137 5.09 0.07 14.00
CA GLY A 137 6.30 0.67 13.44
C GLY A 137 6.11 1.62 12.25
N GLY A 138 4.91 2.20 12.07
CA GLY A 138 4.63 3.39 11.22
C GLY A 138 5.32 4.65 11.76
N LYS A 139 5.17 5.86 11.22
CA LYS A 139 5.68 7.09 11.87
C LYS A 139 4.60 7.62 12.85
N PRO A 140 4.95 8.15 14.04
CA PRO A 140 3.98 8.75 14.94
C PRO A 140 3.38 9.97 14.26
N THR A 141 2.09 9.90 13.96
CA THR A 141 1.30 11.04 13.52
C THR A 141 0.86 11.82 14.76
N MET A 142 1.01 13.15 14.75
CA MET A 142 0.50 13.97 15.86
C MET A 142 -1.03 13.83 16.03
N ASN A 143 -1.71 13.46 14.94
CA ASN A 143 -3.15 13.27 14.84
C ASN A 143 -3.64 11.85 15.23
N GLY A 144 -2.72 10.94 15.60
CA GLY A 144 -3.04 9.55 15.94
C GLY A 144 -3.25 8.63 14.74
N GLU A 145 -3.24 7.33 15.00
CA GLU A 145 -3.42 6.25 14.01
C GLU A 145 -4.85 5.69 14.11
N VAL A 146 -5.40 5.22 12.99
CA VAL A 146 -6.73 4.58 12.95
C VAL A 146 -6.58 3.21 12.29
N GLU A 147 -7.07 2.16 12.94
CA GLU A 147 -6.98 0.79 12.41
C GLU A 147 -7.87 0.60 11.17
N LYS A 148 -7.36 -0.11 10.16
CA LYS A 148 -8.08 -0.34 8.89
C LYS A 148 -9.13 -1.46 8.98
N GLY A 149 -8.91 -2.42 9.87
CA GLY A 149 -9.72 -3.63 10.01
C GLY A 149 -11.11 -3.40 10.61
N LEU A 150 -11.73 -4.49 11.05
CA LEU A 150 -13.01 -4.44 11.76
C LEU A 150 -12.79 -4.03 13.22
N LEU A 151 -11.96 -4.80 13.93
CA LEU A 151 -11.65 -4.61 15.35
C LEU A 151 -10.16 -4.86 15.57
N THR A 152 -9.58 -4.19 16.58
CA THR A 152 -8.24 -4.51 17.05
C THR A 152 -8.27 -4.73 18.56
N LEU A 153 -7.74 -5.87 19.00
CA LEU A 153 -7.56 -6.22 20.41
C LEU A 153 -6.10 -6.10 20.79
N ILE A 154 -5.82 -5.40 21.87
CA ILE A 154 -4.46 -5.08 22.29
C ILE A 154 -4.26 -5.51 23.73
N SER A 155 -3.25 -6.33 23.99
CA SER A 155 -2.76 -6.62 25.34
C SER A 155 -1.34 -6.09 25.47
N SER A 156 -1.00 -5.52 26.62
CA SER A 156 0.32 -4.93 26.86
C SER A 156 0.75 -5.16 28.29
N ASP A 157 2.06 -5.25 28.51
CA ASP A 157 2.63 -5.44 29.85
C ASP A 157 2.73 -4.15 30.66
N THR A 158 2.77 -3.00 30.01
CA THR A 158 2.69 -1.68 30.64
C THR A 158 1.72 -0.74 29.92
N PRO A 159 1.04 0.16 30.66
CA PRO A 159 0.23 1.21 30.06
C PRO A 159 1.04 2.11 29.14
N GLY A 160 0.39 2.68 28.13
CA GLY A 160 1.03 3.57 27.17
C GLY A 160 0.21 3.86 25.92
N LEU A 161 -1.07 3.52 25.88
CA LEU A 161 -1.95 3.77 24.73
C LEU A 161 -2.99 4.82 25.07
N GLN A 162 -2.98 5.90 24.30
CA GLN A 162 -4.02 6.91 24.32
C GLN A 162 -5.05 6.63 23.23
N VAL A 163 -6.32 6.83 23.56
CA VAL A 163 -7.43 6.80 22.59
C VAL A 163 -8.11 8.16 22.61
N CYS A 164 -8.57 8.61 21.45
CA CYS A 164 -9.35 9.83 21.31
C CYS A 164 -10.83 9.52 21.57
N ASP A 165 -11.41 10.14 22.60
CA ASP A 165 -12.85 10.01 22.90
C ASP A 165 -13.70 10.75 21.83
N PRO A 166 -15.03 10.52 21.78
CA PRO A 166 -15.91 11.21 20.83
C PRO A 166 -15.93 12.74 20.95
N SER A 167 -15.44 13.31 22.06
CA SER A 167 -15.30 14.76 22.25
C SER A 167 -13.97 15.31 21.72
N GLY A 168 -13.12 14.45 21.13
CA GLY A 168 -11.82 14.83 20.59
C GLY A 168 -10.70 14.86 21.64
N ARG A 169 -10.94 14.33 22.84
CA ARG A 169 -9.94 14.35 23.92
C ARG A 169 -9.17 13.03 23.98
N TRP A 170 -7.86 13.15 24.05
CA TRP A 170 -6.96 12.02 24.26
C TRP A 170 -6.91 11.63 25.73
N TYR A 171 -7.16 10.36 26.04
CA TYR A 171 -7.07 9.81 27.39
C TYR A 171 -6.31 8.49 27.39
N LEU A 172 -5.67 8.13 28.52
CA LEU A 172 -4.92 6.88 28.67
C LEU A 172 -5.89 5.69 28.81
N ALA A 173 -6.06 4.93 27.74
CA ALA A 173 -7.09 3.91 27.63
C ALA A 173 -6.73 2.57 28.29
N ASP A 174 -5.43 2.30 28.45
CA ASP A 174 -4.89 1.09 29.10
C ASP A 174 -4.45 1.34 30.56
N SER A 175 -4.83 2.47 31.16
CA SER A 175 -4.46 2.86 32.53
C SER A 175 -4.96 1.91 33.62
N GLY A 176 -6.12 1.29 33.43
CA GLY A 176 -6.72 0.31 34.34
C GLY A 176 -6.56 -1.14 33.88
N SER A 177 -5.78 -1.39 32.82
CA SER A 177 -5.60 -2.73 32.25
C SER A 177 -4.60 -3.52 33.09
N GLY A 178 -5.01 -4.68 33.61
CA GLY A 178 -4.09 -5.67 34.13
C GLY A 178 -3.34 -6.39 32.99
N PRO A 179 -2.17 -7.00 33.28
CA PRO A 179 -1.50 -7.87 32.31
C PRO A 179 -2.42 -9.02 31.90
N GLY A 180 -2.79 -9.05 30.62
CA GLY A 180 -3.66 -10.07 30.05
C GLY A 180 -5.09 -9.61 29.76
N ASP A 181 -5.48 -8.40 30.18
CA ASP A 181 -6.70 -7.77 29.67
C ASP A 181 -6.50 -7.32 28.22
N LEU A 182 -7.62 -7.18 27.50
CA LEU A 182 -7.63 -6.75 26.11
C LEU A 182 -8.31 -5.39 25.97
N LEU A 183 -7.56 -4.40 25.48
CA LEU A 183 -8.12 -3.15 24.98
C LEU A 183 -8.69 -3.39 23.57
N LEU A 184 -9.99 -3.18 23.42
CA LEU A 184 -10.71 -3.22 22.14
C LEU A 184 -10.85 -1.81 21.57
N ILE A 185 -10.46 -1.66 20.30
CA ILE A 185 -10.73 -0.48 19.47
C ILE A 185 -11.40 -0.88 18.14
N THR A 186 -12.22 0.02 17.59
CA THR A 186 -12.95 -0.16 16.32
C THR A 186 -12.14 0.37 15.14
N GLY A 187 -12.19 -0.32 14.00
CA GLY A 187 -11.48 0.07 12.78
C GLY A 187 -12.39 0.59 11.66
N LYS A 188 -11.76 1.12 10.60
CA LYS A 188 -12.43 1.75 9.45
C LYS A 188 -13.38 0.79 8.73
N ALA A 189 -13.02 -0.49 8.57
CA ALA A 189 -13.91 -1.44 7.90
C ALA A 189 -15.20 -1.69 8.70
N LEU A 190 -15.14 -1.72 10.04
CA LEU A 190 -16.35 -1.85 10.86
C LEU A 190 -17.18 -0.56 10.82
N SER A 191 -16.53 0.60 10.84
CA SER A 191 -17.21 1.88 10.64
C SER A 191 -17.97 1.89 9.31
N HIS A 192 -17.36 1.39 8.24
CA HIS A 192 -18.03 1.24 6.96
C HIS A 192 -19.18 0.23 7.01
N ALA A 193 -18.94 -0.99 7.50
CA ALA A 193 -19.96 -2.05 7.60
C ALA A 193 -21.16 -1.69 8.49
N THR A 194 -21.00 -0.67 9.36
CA THR A 194 -22.06 -0.17 10.24
C THR A 194 -22.60 1.19 9.83
N ALA A 195 -22.30 1.67 8.61
CA ALA A 195 -22.70 2.97 8.10
C ALA A 195 -22.36 4.14 9.05
N GLY A 196 -21.24 4.06 9.76
CA GLY A 196 -20.76 5.07 10.71
C GLY A 196 -21.36 4.97 12.11
N LEU A 197 -22.28 4.04 12.38
CA LEU A 197 -22.86 3.84 13.72
C LEU A 197 -21.82 3.38 14.75
N ARG A 198 -20.71 2.80 14.29
CA ARG A 198 -19.52 2.50 15.10
C ARG A 198 -18.30 3.17 14.47
N PRO A 199 -18.00 4.43 14.84
CA PRO A 199 -16.86 5.14 14.27
C PRO A 199 -15.56 4.41 14.55
N ALA A 200 -14.58 4.56 13.65
CA ALA A 200 -13.24 4.05 13.88
C ALA A 200 -12.54 4.89 14.94
N ALA A 201 -11.83 4.23 15.86
CA ALA A 201 -11.15 4.89 16.96
C ALA A 201 -9.75 5.35 16.56
N SER A 202 -9.40 6.59 16.88
CA SER A 202 -8.02 7.08 16.78
C SER A 202 -7.26 6.74 18.06
N TYR A 203 -6.06 6.19 17.92
CA TYR A 203 -5.20 5.81 19.02
C TYR A 203 -3.75 6.24 18.78
N ARG A 204 -2.95 6.41 19.84
CA ARG A 204 -1.51 6.72 19.74
C ARG A 204 -0.75 6.25 20.96
N ALA A 205 0.58 6.24 20.85
CA ALA A 205 1.45 5.97 21.99
C ALA A 205 1.48 7.20 22.91
N SER A 206 1.39 7.00 24.23
CA SER A 206 1.48 8.07 25.22
C SER A 206 2.92 8.62 25.30
N PRO A 207 3.14 9.92 25.12
CA PRO A 207 4.49 10.51 25.15
C PRO A 207 5.25 10.29 26.48
N ASP A 208 4.51 10.29 27.59
CA ASP A 208 5.08 10.41 28.94
C ASP A 208 5.58 9.07 29.52
N TYR A 209 5.01 7.94 29.09
CA TYR A 209 5.34 6.61 29.63
C TYR A 209 6.64 6.01 29.10
N PHE A 210 7.26 6.61 28.07
CA PHE A 210 8.49 6.10 27.44
C PHE A 210 9.78 6.74 27.98
N LEU A 211 9.68 7.70 28.91
CA LEU A 211 10.83 8.47 29.41
C LEU A 211 11.48 7.87 30.67
N SER A 212 11.01 6.73 31.17
CA SER A 212 11.58 6.13 32.39
C SER A 212 12.94 5.46 32.09
N PRO A 213 14.07 5.95 32.67
CA PRO A 213 15.42 5.45 32.36
C PRO A 213 15.68 4.00 32.80
N ASN A 214 14.83 3.44 33.67
CA ASN A 214 14.96 2.09 34.23
C ASN A 214 13.93 1.10 33.64
N GLY A 215 13.13 1.50 32.64
CA GLY A 215 12.07 0.67 32.08
C GLY A 215 12.61 -0.40 31.12
N GLY A 216 12.45 -1.69 31.47
CA GLY A 216 12.90 -2.85 30.69
C GLY A 216 12.21 -3.08 29.33
N GLY A 217 11.70 -2.03 28.68
CA GLY A 217 10.92 -2.06 27.44
C GLY A 217 9.44 -2.40 27.66
N ARG A 218 8.61 -2.04 26.68
CA ARG A 218 7.17 -2.35 26.60
C ARG A 218 6.93 -3.41 25.53
N THR A 219 6.23 -4.49 25.88
CA THR A 219 5.79 -5.53 24.96
C THR A 219 4.30 -5.41 24.73
N SER A 220 3.85 -5.55 23.49
CA SER A 220 2.43 -5.60 23.18
C SER A 220 2.09 -6.66 22.16
N LEU A 221 0.89 -7.22 22.33
CA LEU A 221 0.23 -8.15 21.42
C LEU A 221 -0.98 -7.41 20.85
N ALA A 222 -1.08 -7.30 19.53
CA ALA A 222 -2.19 -6.67 18.86
C ALA A 222 -2.78 -7.57 17.77
N TYR A 223 -3.98 -8.08 18.02
CA TYR A 223 -4.73 -8.85 17.04
C TYR A 223 -5.63 -7.93 16.23
N ARG A 224 -5.37 -7.83 14.92
CA ARG A 224 -6.18 -7.07 13.97
C ARG A 224 -7.12 -8.01 13.25
N LEU A 225 -8.41 -7.91 13.57
CA LEU A 225 -9.47 -8.64 12.88
C LEU A 225 -9.72 -7.95 11.53
N MET A 226 -9.30 -8.59 10.45
CA MET A 226 -9.46 -8.07 9.09
C MET A 226 -10.63 -8.77 8.40
N PRO A 227 -11.40 -8.05 7.58
CA PRO A 227 -12.37 -8.71 6.70
C PRO A 227 -11.66 -9.46 5.56
N GLN A 228 -12.28 -10.50 5.03
CA GLN A 228 -11.78 -11.28 3.90
C GLN A 228 -11.68 -10.41 2.64
N GLY A 229 -10.59 -10.54 1.89
CA GLY A 229 -10.31 -9.68 0.73
C GLY A 229 -11.34 -9.79 -0.42
N ASN A 230 -12.02 -10.92 -0.55
CA ASN A 230 -13.07 -11.19 -1.54
C ASN A 230 -14.49 -10.84 -1.03
N ALA A 231 -14.65 -10.44 0.23
CA ALA A 231 -15.94 -10.06 0.78
C ALA A 231 -16.35 -8.64 0.33
N ILE A 232 -17.62 -8.31 0.55
CA ILE A 232 -18.20 -7.00 0.23
C ILE A 232 -18.67 -6.36 1.53
N LEU A 233 -18.24 -5.11 1.76
CA LEU A 233 -18.76 -4.29 2.85
C LEU A 233 -20.10 -3.69 2.41
N ASP A 234 -21.19 -4.34 2.78
CA ASP A 234 -22.56 -3.92 2.48
C ASP A 234 -23.30 -3.47 3.75
N CYS A 235 -23.97 -2.31 3.65
CA CYS A 235 -24.77 -1.76 4.73
C CYS A 235 -26.26 -2.12 4.61
N SER A 236 -26.68 -2.93 3.64
CA SER A 236 -28.07 -3.40 3.54
C SER A 236 -28.64 -4.00 4.83
N PRO A 237 -27.88 -4.76 5.68
CA PRO A 237 -28.40 -5.23 6.95
C PRO A 237 -28.67 -4.10 7.95
N ILE A 238 -27.91 -3.01 7.88
CA ILE A 238 -28.07 -1.81 8.71
C ILE A 238 -29.37 -1.09 8.33
N ALA A 239 -29.64 -0.95 7.02
CA ALA A 239 -30.88 -0.37 6.52
C ALA A 239 -32.09 -1.23 6.91
N ALA A 240 -31.97 -2.57 6.77
CA ALA A 240 -33.02 -3.50 7.13
C ALA A 240 -33.38 -3.47 8.63
N ALA A 241 -32.43 -3.12 9.49
CA ALA A 241 -32.67 -2.88 10.92
C ALA A 241 -33.28 -1.51 11.24
N GLY A 242 -33.58 -0.69 10.22
CA GLY A 242 -34.26 0.60 10.34
C GLY A 242 -33.33 1.79 10.58
N HIS A 243 -32.01 1.63 10.42
CA HIS A 243 -31.07 2.74 10.54
C HIS A 243 -30.98 3.54 9.24
N VAL A 244 -30.83 4.86 9.37
CA VAL A 244 -30.62 5.75 8.22
C VAL A 244 -29.17 5.64 7.75
N ILE A 245 -28.99 5.35 6.47
CA ILE A 245 -27.67 5.20 5.85
C ILE A 245 -27.31 6.49 5.09
N PRO A 246 -26.22 7.18 5.44
CA PRO A 246 -25.73 8.29 4.65
C PRO A 246 -25.36 7.86 3.22
N GLN A 247 -25.62 8.71 2.23
CA GLN A 247 -25.36 8.40 0.81
C GLN A 247 -23.90 8.07 0.49
N SER A 248 -22.97 8.44 1.37
CA SER A 248 -21.54 8.13 1.26
C SER A 248 -21.22 6.64 1.45
N TYR A 249 -22.10 5.86 2.08
CA TYR A 249 -21.89 4.43 2.31
C TYR A 249 -22.53 3.62 1.19
N VAL A 250 -21.69 3.14 0.28
CA VAL A 250 -22.08 2.28 -0.84
C VAL A 250 -21.42 0.91 -0.73
N PRO A 251 -22.03 -0.17 -1.25
CA PRO A 251 -21.38 -1.46 -1.29
C PRO A 251 -20.03 -1.38 -2.00
N ILE A 252 -18.97 -1.86 -1.32
CA ILE A 252 -17.59 -1.82 -1.82
C ILE A 252 -16.90 -3.15 -1.51
N SER A 253 -16.10 -3.67 -2.45
CA SER A 253 -15.31 -4.87 -2.14
C SER A 253 -14.24 -4.53 -1.11
N VAL A 254 -13.94 -5.47 -0.21
CA VAL A 254 -12.90 -5.28 0.80
C VAL A 254 -11.55 -4.98 0.17
N SER A 255 -11.22 -5.63 -0.96
CA SER A 255 -10.00 -5.34 -1.71
C SER A 255 -9.91 -3.86 -2.13
N GLN A 256 -10.97 -3.33 -2.75
CA GLN A 256 -11.01 -1.94 -3.20
C GLN A 256 -10.96 -0.99 -2.01
N PHE A 257 -11.73 -1.27 -0.96
CA PHE A 257 -11.74 -0.47 0.27
C PHE A 257 -10.35 -0.38 0.90
N MET A 258 -9.63 -1.50 0.99
CA MET A 258 -8.27 -1.52 1.57
C MET A 258 -7.26 -0.80 0.69
N ASP A 259 -7.39 -0.88 -0.64
CA ASP A 259 -6.55 -0.15 -1.60
C ASP A 259 -6.80 1.36 -1.51
N ASP A 260 -8.07 1.80 -1.40
CA ASP A 260 -8.45 3.20 -1.22
C ASP A 260 -7.87 3.76 0.10
N LEU A 261 -7.98 3.01 1.20
CA LEU A 261 -7.37 3.40 2.48
C LEU A 261 -5.84 3.49 2.42
N ALA A 262 -5.19 2.64 1.62
CA ALA A 262 -3.75 2.71 1.41
C ALA A 262 -3.36 3.93 0.54
N ALA A 263 -4.18 4.29 -0.44
CA ALA A 263 -4.00 5.50 -1.23
C ALA A 263 -4.22 6.78 -0.40
N GLU A 264 -5.24 6.80 0.48
CA GLU A 264 -5.48 7.90 1.41
C GLU A 264 -4.30 8.17 2.34
N GLU A 265 -3.64 7.13 2.87
CA GLU A 265 -2.44 7.30 3.71
C GLU A 265 -1.25 7.90 2.94
N LEU A 266 -1.12 7.58 1.65
CA LEU A 266 -0.11 8.18 0.77
C LEU A 266 -0.38 9.67 0.52
N ILE A 267 -1.65 10.07 0.45
CA ILE A 267 -2.08 11.46 0.25
C ILE A 267 -2.00 12.25 1.57
N GLY A 268 -2.46 11.66 2.68
CA GLY A 268 -2.45 12.27 4.03
C GLY A 268 -1.05 12.51 4.58
N SER A 269 -0.08 11.65 4.22
CA SER A 269 1.35 11.88 4.53
C SER A 269 1.93 13.14 3.87
N ARG A 270 1.22 13.72 2.88
CA ARG A 270 1.58 14.97 2.19
C ARG A 270 0.90 16.21 2.81
N CYS A 271 -0.12 16.03 3.66
CA CYS A 271 -0.99 17.09 4.18
C CYS A 271 -0.63 17.56 5.61
N ASP A 272 0.16 16.82 6.37
CA ASP A 272 0.50 17.15 7.77
C ASP A 272 1.55 18.28 7.94
N ILE A 273 1.89 19.04 6.88
CA ILE A 273 2.89 20.14 6.94
C ILE A 273 2.28 21.51 6.56
N THR A 274 0.99 21.59 6.23
CA THR A 274 0.42 22.78 5.56
C THR A 274 -0.58 23.61 6.36
N ASP A 275 -0.61 23.54 7.70
CA ASP A 275 -1.59 24.31 8.51
C ASP A 275 -1.04 25.53 9.24
N VAL A 276 0.16 26.02 8.91
CA VAL A 276 0.64 27.33 9.42
C VAL A 276 1.42 28.10 8.34
N ALA A 277 0.75 28.54 7.28
CA ALA A 277 1.00 29.83 6.64
C ALA A 277 0.10 30.01 5.42
N SER A 278 -0.83 30.94 5.58
CA SER A 278 -1.62 31.62 4.57
C SER A 278 -0.95 31.76 3.19
N GLN A 279 -1.74 31.45 2.16
CA GLN A 279 -1.71 32.00 0.80
C GLN A 279 -0.56 31.64 -0.16
N ASN A 280 -1.01 31.12 -1.31
CA ASN A 280 -0.41 31.17 -2.65
C ASN A 280 0.31 29.91 -3.18
N ASN A 281 -0.46 29.12 -3.93
CA ASN A 281 -0.22 28.65 -5.29
C ASN A 281 1.02 27.76 -5.63
N VAL A 282 0.71 26.65 -6.31
CA VAL A 282 1.55 25.72 -7.12
C VAL A 282 2.06 24.44 -6.44
N ASN A 283 1.26 23.39 -6.61
CA ASN A 283 1.58 21.97 -6.44
C ASN A 283 2.80 21.53 -7.27
N LYS A 284 3.90 21.18 -6.61
CA LYS A 284 4.89 20.15 -6.99
C LYS A 284 5.84 19.99 -5.80
N GLU A 285 5.92 18.79 -5.25
CA GLU A 285 6.93 18.45 -4.25
C GLU A 285 8.31 18.73 -4.85
N PRO A 286 9.14 19.59 -4.24
CA PRO A 286 10.41 19.99 -4.83
C PRO A 286 11.31 18.76 -4.89
N SER A 287 11.82 18.47 -6.09
CA SER A 287 12.84 17.43 -6.28
C SER A 287 14.01 17.61 -5.29
N LEU A 288 14.66 16.53 -4.89
CA LEU A 288 15.87 16.60 -4.05
C LEU A 288 16.92 17.56 -4.64
N ARG A 289 16.98 17.63 -5.98
CA ARG A 289 17.82 18.57 -6.72
C ARG A 289 17.41 20.03 -6.47
N SER A 290 16.12 20.36 -6.55
CA SER A 290 15.64 21.73 -6.27
C SER A 290 15.74 22.13 -4.80
N VAL A 291 15.68 21.17 -3.86
CA VAL A 291 15.88 21.45 -2.42
C VAL A 291 17.35 21.76 -2.12
N LEU A 292 18.28 21.11 -2.80
CA LEU A 292 19.72 21.27 -2.60
C LEU A 292 20.35 22.30 -3.55
N SER A 293 19.55 23.08 -4.27
CA SER A 293 19.98 24.13 -5.18
C SER A 293 19.51 25.50 -4.69
N ASP A 294 20.32 26.53 -4.94
CA ASP A 294 19.90 27.92 -4.77
C ASP A 294 18.73 28.24 -5.71
N PRO A 295 17.58 28.71 -5.20
CA PRO A 295 16.42 29.04 -6.03
C PRO A 295 16.65 30.20 -7.01
N LEU A 296 17.68 31.03 -6.82
CA LEU A 296 18.01 32.10 -7.78
C LEU A 296 18.96 31.64 -8.88
N SER A 297 20.07 30.98 -8.54
CA SER A 297 21.06 30.57 -9.53
C SER A 297 20.80 29.17 -10.12
N GLY A 298 20.02 28.33 -9.44
CA GLY A 298 19.88 26.90 -9.72
C GLY A 298 21.11 26.06 -9.36
N THR A 299 22.19 26.67 -8.84
CA THR A 299 23.43 25.96 -8.49
C THR A 299 23.27 25.17 -7.20
N PHE A 300 23.91 24.01 -7.11
CA PHE A 300 23.94 23.24 -5.87
C PHE A 300 24.56 24.04 -4.72
N LEU A 301 24.04 23.88 -3.51
CA LEU A 301 24.42 24.61 -2.29
C LEU A 301 25.77 24.12 -1.71
N GLU A 302 26.79 23.94 -2.57
CA GLU A 302 28.15 23.53 -2.20
C GLU A 302 28.90 24.61 -1.40
N ASP A 303 28.39 25.84 -1.39
CA ASP A 303 28.91 27.01 -0.68
C ASP A 303 28.02 27.42 0.52
N ALA A 304 27.06 26.58 0.93
CA ALA A 304 26.07 26.93 1.96
C ALA A 304 26.70 27.50 3.25
N MET A 305 26.21 28.65 3.69
CA MET A 305 26.55 29.33 4.94
C MET A 305 25.30 29.47 5.82
N LEU A 306 25.45 29.18 7.10
CA LEU A 306 24.50 29.40 8.17
C LEU A 306 24.61 30.84 8.66
N VAL A 307 23.48 31.55 8.69
CA VAL A 307 23.37 32.92 9.21
C VAL A 307 22.94 32.92 10.68
N SER A 308 23.05 34.06 11.36
CA SER A 308 22.74 34.22 12.80
C SER A 308 21.34 33.74 13.21
N CYS A 309 20.35 33.82 12.32
CA CYS A 309 18.98 33.33 12.58
C CYS A 309 18.80 31.81 12.40
N GLY A 310 19.86 31.06 12.07
CA GLY A 310 19.82 29.60 11.90
C GLY A 310 19.41 29.11 10.51
N HIS A 311 19.16 30.00 9.55
CA HIS A 311 18.90 29.63 8.16
C HIS A 311 20.19 29.46 7.36
N SER A 312 20.16 28.62 6.32
CA SER A 312 21.31 28.40 5.45
C SER A 312 21.06 28.91 4.04
N PHE A 313 22.03 29.60 3.46
CA PHE A 313 21.98 30.12 2.10
C PHE A 313 23.26 29.77 1.34
N GLY A 314 23.15 29.52 0.05
CA GLY A 314 24.28 29.38 -0.88
C GLY A 314 23.98 30.14 -2.17
N GLY A 315 24.97 30.24 -3.05
CA GLY A 315 24.81 30.88 -4.36
C GLY A 315 24.39 32.36 -4.29
N LEU A 316 23.47 32.75 -5.18
CA LEU A 316 23.01 34.13 -5.31
C LEU A 316 22.09 34.54 -4.15
N MET A 317 21.35 33.60 -3.54
CA MET A 317 20.60 33.87 -2.32
C MET A 317 21.51 34.28 -1.17
N LEU A 318 22.66 33.61 -0.97
CA LEU A 318 23.63 34.00 0.06
C LEU A 318 24.15 35.42 -0.17
N ARG A 319 24.51 35.76 -1.42
CA ARG A 319 24.97 37.10 -1.77
C ARG A 319 23.92 38.17 -1.45
N ARG A 320 22.65 37.92 -1.82
CA ARG A 320 21.54 38.84 -1.54
C ARG A 320 21.32 39.03 -0.03
N VAL A 321 21.45 37.96 0.75
CA VAL A 321 21.31 37.99 2.21
C VAL A 321 22.42 38.82 2.87
N ILE A 322 23.65 38.73 2.37
CA ILE A 322 24.78 39.55 2.82
C ILE A 322 24.58 41.02 2.45
N GLU A 323 24.23 41.30 1.18
CA GLU A 323 24.03 42.67 0.68
C GLU A 323 22.90 43.40 1.41
N THR A 324 21.82 42.69 1.75
CA THR A 324 20.66 43.27 2.45
C THR A 324 20.78 43.21 3.97
N SER A 325 21.78 42.50 4.51
CA SER A 325 21.94 42.22 5.95
C SER A 325 20.66 41.68 6.62
N ARG A 326 19.80 40.98 5.84
CA ARG A 326 18.50 40.48 6.28
C ARG A 326 18.22 39.09 5.72
N CYS A 327 17.64 38.23 6.56
CA CYS A 327 17.25 36.88 6.17
C CYS A 327 16.08 36.93 5.19
N THR A 328 16.18 36.28 4.03
CA THR A 328 15.07 36.23 3.05
C THR A 328 13.93 35.30 3.46
N LEU A 329 14.13 34.47 4.49
CA LEU A 329 13.11 33.51 4.98
C LEU A 329 12.33 34.05 6.18
N CYS A 330 13.03 34.54 7.22
CA CYS A 330 12.39 35.05 8.43
C CYS A 330 12.52 36.56 8.65
N SER A 331 13.14 37.28 7.72
CA SER A 331 13.36 38.74 7.80
C SER A 331 14.18 39.25 8.99
N ALA A 332 14.80 38.36 9.77
CA ALA A 332 15.71 38.72 10.85
C ALA A 332 16.97 39.44 10.32
N GLU A 333 17.50 40.39 11.08
CA GLU A 333 18.79 41.03 10.78
C GLU A 333 19.93 40.04 10.94
N ILE A 334 20.90 40.10 10.03
CA ILE A 334 22.02 39.17 9.97
C ILE A 334 23.32 39.91 10.22
N GLU A 335 24.10 39.37 11.13
CA GLU A 335 25.47 39.78 11.36
C GLU A 335 26.37 39.12 10.30
N THR A 336 26.80 39.90 9.31
CA THR A 336 27.55 39.40 8.15
C THR A 336 28.95 38.89 8.50
N GLY A 337 29.48 39.25 9.66
CA GLY A 337 30.77 38.78 10.19
C GLY A 337 30.73 37.38 10.83
N SER A 338 29.56 36.82 11.11
CA SER A 338 29.39 35.58 11.88
C SER A 338 28.89 34.38 11.05
N LEU A 339 29.16 34.36 9.74
CA LEU A 339 28.69 33.29 8.85
C LEU A 339 29.43 31.98 9.11
N ILE A 340 28.69 30.92 9.42
CA ILE A 340 29.25 29.60 9.72
C ILE A 340 29.03 28.66 8.52
N PRO A 341 30.05 28.00 7.98
CA PRO A 341 29.86 27.02 6.90
C PRO A 341 28.93 25.87 7.31
N ASN A 342 27.89 25.59 6.52
CA ASN A 342 27.03 24.43 6.74
C ASN A 342 27.61 23.19 6.04
N LEU A 343 28.55 22.52 6.72
CA LEU A 343 29.27 21.37 6.16
C LEU A 343 28.34 20.21 5.76
N ALA A 344 27.25 20.00 6.49
CA ALA A 344 26.29 18.94 6.19
C ALA A 344 25.53 19.22 4.88
N LEU A 345 25.04 20.44 4.70
CA LEU A 345 24.31 20.83 3.49
C LEU A 345 25.22 20.84 2.25
N ARG A 346 26.47 21.31 2.41
CA ARG A 346 27.48 21.26 1.35
C ARG A 346 27.81 19.82 0.93
N ALA A 347 28.00 18.93 1.90
CA ALA A 347 28.26 17.51 1.63
C ALA A 347 27.07 16.83 0.92
N ALA A 348 25.83 17.15 1.32
CA ALA A 348 24.63 16.64 0.68
C ALA A 348 24.50 17.14 -0.77
N ALA A 349 24.72 18.44 -1.00
CA ALA A 349 24.67 19.05 -2.33
C ALA A 349 25.74 18.47 -3.27
N ALA A 350 26.98 18.31 -2.78
CA ALA A 350 28.08 17.70 -3.54
C ALA A 350 27.79 16.22 -3.88
N ALA A 351 27.24 15.45 -2.95
CA ALA A 351 26.89 14.04 -3.19
C ALA A 351 25.84 13.87 -4.28
N VAL A 352 24.80 14.71 -4.30
CA VAL A 352 23.75 14.68 -5.32
C VAL A 352 24.30 15.13 -6.68
N LYS A 353 25.13 16.17 -6.71
CA LYS A 353 25.82 16.62 -7.94
C LYS A 353 26.67 15.51 -8.55
N HIS A 354 27.49 14.84 -7.75
CA HIS A 354 28.33 13.73 -8.22
C HIS A 354 27.51 12.53 -8.73
N GLU A 355 26.39 12.21 -8.08
CA GLU A 355 25.50 11.15 -8.55
C GLU A 355 24.82 11.54 -9.88
N ASP A 356 24.41 12.80 -10.05
CA ASP A 356 23.86 13.31 -11.32
C ASP A 356 24.91 13.29 -12.44
N GLU A 357 26.13 13.75 -12.18
CA GLU A 357 27.26 13.66 -13.12
C GLU A 357 27.53 12.20 -13.51
N ARG A 358 27.61 11.29 -12.53
CA ARG A 358 27.84 9.86 -12.76
C ARG A 358 26.72 9.21 -13.56
N ARG A 359 25.46 9.61 -13.35
CA ARG A 359 24.31 9.17 -14.17
C ARG A 359 24.43 9.68 -15.61
N LEU A 360 24.80 10.94 -15.79
CA LEU A 360 25.02 11.53 -17.12
C LEU A 360 26.16 10.83 -17.86
N PHE A 361 27.30 10.60 -17.22
CA PHE A 361 28.44 9.87 -17.80
C PHE A 361 28.10 8.41 -18.10
N ARG A 362 27.39 7.70 -17.21
CA ARG A 362 26.94 6.32 -17.45
C ARG A 362 25.99 6.26 -18.64
N ASN A 363 25.05 7.19 -18.76
CA ASN A 363 24.14 7.28 -19.89
C ASN A 363 24.86 7.63 -21.20
N ALA A 364 25.86 8.52 -21.17
CA ALA A 364 26.70 8.83 -22.33
C ALA A 364 27.55 7.63 -22.77
N ALA A 365 28.15 6.90 -21.83
CA ALA A 365 28.92 5.69 -22.12
C ALA A 365 28.05 4.54 -22.67
N LEU A 366 26.81 4.41 -22.18
CA LEU A 366 25.84 3.46 -22.74
C LEU A 366 25.40 3.85 -24.16
N ARG A 367 25.21 5.14 -24.44
CA ARG A 367 24.92 5.63 -25.79
C ARG A 367 26.11 5.43 -26.75
N LYS A 368 27.34 5.70 -26.29
CA LYS A 368 28.57 5.47 -27.06
C LYS A 368 28.74 3.98 -27.41
N ARG A 369 28.58 3.07 -26.44
CA ARG A 369 28.63 1.62 -26.69
C ARG A 369 27.55 1.13 -27.66
N ARG A 370 26.33 1.66 -27.60
CA ARG A 370 25.27 1.31 -28.57
C ARG A 370 25.61 1.80 -29.99
N LYS A 371 26.25 2.96 -30.12
CA LYS A 371 26.70 3.50 -31.41
C LYS A 371 27.85 2.66 -31.99
N GLU A 372 28.84 2.32 -31.18
CA GLU A 372 29.98 1.48 -31.60
C GLU A 372 29.57 0.03 -31.96
N MET A 373 28.61 -0.57 -31.23
CA MET A 373 28.05 -1.88 -31.59
C MET A 373 27.18 -1.84 -32.86
N GLY A 374 26.49 -0.71 -33.11
CA GLY A 374 25.75 -0.49 -34.35
C GLY A 374 26.67 -0.41 -35.56
N ASP A 375 27.75 0.36 -35.46
CA ASP A 375 28.72 0.54 -36.55
C ASP A 375 29.51 -0.75 -36.85
N GLN A 376 29.87 -1.55 -35.83
CA GLN A 376 30.51 -2.86 -36.05
C GLN A 376 29.58 -3.89 -36.72
N MET A 377 28.29 -3.89 -36.35
CA MET A 377 27.28 -4.76 -36.98
C MET A 377 27.03 -4.38 -38.45
N ASP A 378 27.03 -3.08 -38.78
CA ASP A 378 26.86 -2.59 -40.15
C ASP A 378 28.09 -2.83 -41.04
N SER A 379 29.31 -2.71 -40.49
CA SER A 379 30.53 -3.08 -41.22
C SER A 379 30.61 -4.59 -41.49
N MET A 380 30.21 -5.44 -40.54
CA MET A 380 30.20 -6.90 -40.74
C MET A 380 29.11 -7.36 -41.71
N ARG A 381 28.00 -6.61 -41.83
CA ARG A 381 26.94 -6.87 -42.81
C ARG A 381 27.26 -6.40 -44.22
N ARG A 382 28.10 -5.37 -44.39
CA ARG A 382 28.49 -4.87 -45.72
C ARG A 382 29.56 -5.71 -46.42
N VAL A 383 30.42 -6.40 -45.67
CA VAL A 383 31.46 -7.27 -46.26
C VAL A 383 30.88 -8.58 -46.80
N ASN A 384 29.72 -9.03 -46.31
CA ASN A 384 29.16 -10.34 -46.63
C ASN A 384 28.12 -10.35 -47.78
N ARG A 385 28.06 -9.32 -48.62
CA ARG A 385 27.00 -9.18 -49.64
C ARG A 385 27.49 -8.81 -51.04
N GLU A 386 28.64 -9.35 -51.45
CA GLU A 386 28.98 -9.52 -52.87
C GLU A 386 29.00 -11.03 -53.17
N ASN A 387 27.85 -11.56 -53.61
CA ASN A 387 27.70 -12.63 -54.62
C ASN A 387 26.28 -13.25 -54.58
N GLY A 388 25.53 -13.07 -55.68
CA GLY A 388 24.67 -14.08 -56.30
C GLY A 388 23.38 -14.55 -55.63
N ASP A 389 22.26 -13.93 -56.02
CA ASP A 389 20.97 -14.47 -56.49
C ASP A 389 19.97 -15.30 -55.61
N PHE A 390 18.68 -14.97 -55.81
CA PHE A 390 17.38 -15.56 -55.40
C PHE A 390 16.96 -15.81 -53.92
N THR A 391 15.67 -15.47 -53.67
CA THR A 391 14.69 -15.91 -52.63
C THR A 391 14.44 -15.07 -51.35
N ALA A 392 13.15 -14.70 -51.21
CA ALA A 392 12.26 -14.52 -50.04
C ALA A 392 12.74 -13.96 -48.67
N ALA A 393 11.79 -13.23 -48.05
CA ALA A 393 11.55 -13.04 -46.61
C ALA A 393 12.24 -11.88 -45.86
N ASP A 394 11.50 -10.77 -45.82
CA ASP A 394 11.02 -10.01 -44.65
C ASP A 394 11.88 -9.92 -43.36
N GLY A 395 12.24 -8.68 -43.00
CA GLY A 395 13.12 -8.32 -41.88
C GLY A 395 12.39 -8.12 -40.55
N LEU A 396 12.87 -8.82 -39.52
CA LEU A 396 12.25 -8.92 -38.20
C LEU A 396 12.60 -7.74 -37.27
N GLN A 397 11.62 -6.87 -36.99
CA GLN A 397 11.62 -5.91 -35.87
C GLN A 397 11.00 -6.57 -34.62
N ARG A 398 11.76 -6.74 -33.53
CA ARG A 398 11.20 -7.13 -32.22
C ARG A 398 10.64 -5.92 -31.47
N GLY A 399 9.48 -5.45 -31.93
CA GLY A 399 8.44 -4.85 -31.09
C GLY A 399 7.31 -5.87 -30.89
N VAL A 400 6.37 -5.64 -29.97
CA VAL A 400 5.11 -6.40 -29.98
C VAL A 400 4.40 -6.06 -31.28
N GLN A 401 4.54 -6.94 -32.28
CA GLN A 401 3.92 -6.75 -33.58
C GLN A 401 2.41 -6.91 -33.42
N TYR A 402 1.67 -5.95 -33.96
CA TYR A 402 0.22 -5.94 -33.99
C TYR A 402 -0.20 -6.33 -35.40
N PRO A 403 -0.46 -7.63 -35.66
CA PRO A 403 -0.64 -8.15 -37.02
C PRO A 403 -2.00 -7.80 -37.63
N PHE A 404 -2.88 -7.12 -36.90
CA PHE A 404 -4.20 -6.72 -37.37
C PHE A 404 -4.48 -5.24 -37.09
N SER A 405 -5.23 -4.61 -37.99
CA SER A 405 -5.70 -3.22 -37.93
C SER A 405 -7.11 -3.10 -37.36
N VAL A 406 -7.46 -1.93 -36.85
CA VAL A 406 -8.85 -1.62 -36.47
C VAL A 406 -9.74 -1.66 -37.73
N ASN A 407 -10.96 -2.19 -37.59
CA ASN A 407 -11.93 -2.51 -38.64
C ASN A 407 -11.57 -3.70 -39.55
N GLU A 408 -10.53 -4.47 -39.21
CA GLU A 408 -10.18 -5.68 -39.95
C GLU A 408 -11.07 -6.86 -39.53
N LYS A 409 -11.57 -7.63 -40.51
CA LYS A 409 -12.33 -8.87 -40.26
C LYS A 409 -11.38 -10.03 -40.02
N VAL A 410 -11.60 -10.73 -38.91
CA VAL A 410 -10.78 -11.86 -38.45
C VAL A 410 -11.66 -13.04 -38.04
N ILE A 411 -11.09 -14.24 -38.09
CA ILE A 411 -11.71 -15.45 -37.54
C ILE A 411 -11.03 -15.83 -36.21
N ILE A 412 -11.83 -16.17 -35.21
CA ILE A 412 -11.34 -16.59 -33.89
C ILE A 412 -10.97 -18.07 -33.96
N LYS A 413 -9.67 -18.39 -33.94
CA LYS A 413 -9.15 -19.76 -33.93
C LYS A 413 -9.07 -20.39 -32.54
N GLY A 414 -9.05 -19.55 -31.51
CA GLY A 414 -8.94 -19.99 -30.12
C GLY A 414 -7.54 -20.40 -29.69
N ASN A 415 -7.38 -20.54 -28.37
CA ASN A 415 -6.23 -21.09 -27.67
C ASN A 415 -6.73 -21.77 -26.38
N ARG A 416 -5.84 -22.31 -25.54
CA ARG A 416 -6.23 -22.97 -24.26
C ARG A 416 -7.03 -22.08 -23.28
N ARG A 417 -7.09 -20.77 -23.52
CA ARG A 417 -7.80 -19.77 -22.68
C ARG A 417 -8.97 -19.09 -23.42
N THR A 418 -9.27 -19.50 -24.65
CA THR A 418 -10.36 -18.92 -25.44
C THR A 418 -11.60 -19.80 -25.28
N PRO A 419 -12.73 -19.26 -24.79
CA PRO A 419 -13.97 -20.03 -24.68
C PRO A 419 -14.40 -20.62 -26.02
N GLU A 420 -14.77 -21.90 -26.05
CA GLU A 420 -15.14 -22.64 -27.26
C GLU A 420 -16.29 -21.96 -28.03
N LYS A 421 -17.23 -21.33 -27.32
CA LYS A 421 -18.34 -20.57 -27.89
C LYS A 421 -17.96 -19.44 -28.85
N PHE A 422 -16.69 -19.02 -28.85
CA PHE A 422 -16.17 -17.99 -29.74
C PHE A 422 -15.30 -18.55 -30.87
N VAL A 423 -14.84 -19.80 -30.77
CA VAL A 423 -13.99 -20.42 -31.79
C VAL A 423 -14.79 -20.67 -33.06
N GLY A 424 -14.21 -20.35 -34.21
CA GLY A 424 -14.83 -20.46 -35.53
C GLY A 424 -15.72 -19.27 -35.92
N LYS A 425 -16.01 -18.33 -35.00
CA LYS A 425 -16.82 -17.15 -35.32
C LYS A 425 -15.99 -16.06 -36.00
N GLU A 426 -16.63 -15.38 -36.95
CA GLU A 426 -16.09 -14.16 -37.55
C GLU A 426 -16.31 -12.97 -36.62
N ALA A 427 -15.33 -12.08 -36.55
CA ALA A 427 -15.41 -10.86 -35.76
C ALA A 427 -14.67 -9.72 -36.46
N VAL A 428 -15.05 -8.49 -36.13
CA VAL A 428 -14.32 -7.29 -36.57
C VAL A 428 -13.55 -6.69 -35.41
N ILE A 429 -12.33 -6.25 -35.66
CA ILE A 429 -11.52 -5.58 -34.63
C ILE A 429 -12.05 -4.17 -34.43
N THR A 430 -12.49 -3.86 -33.22
CA THR A 430 -13.01 -2.52 -32.88
C THR A 430 -11.96 -1.65 -32.21
N SER A 431 -11.00 -2.24 -31.49
CA SER A 431 -9.87 -1.50 -30.93
C SER A 431 -8.66 -2.38 -30.64
N GLN A 432 -7.47 -1.77 -30.73
CA GLN A 432 -6.19 -2.37 -30.37
C GLN A 432 -5.87 -2.03 -28.91
N CYS A 433 -5.59 -3.05 -28.11
CA CYS A 433 -5.23 -2.93 -26.70
C CYS A 433 -3.73 -3.19 -26.51
N LEU A 434 -3.19 -2.86 -25.32
CA LEU A 434 -1.77 -3.10 -25.01
C LEU A 434 -1.40 -4.60 -25.07
N ASN A 435 -0.11 -4.88 -25.29
CA ASN A 435 0.47 -6.24 -25.24
C ASN A 435 -0.14 -7.24 -26.25
N GLY A 436 -0.56 -6.77 -27.43
CA GLY A 436 -1.07 -7.64 -28.50
C GLY A 436 -2.50 -8.15 -28.27
N TRP A 437 -3.30 -7.45 -27.47
CA TRP A 437 -4.71 -7.74 -27.27
C TRP A 437 -5.59 -6.91 -28.20
N TYR A 438 -6.74 -7.45 -28.60
CA TYR A 438 -7.73 -6.77 -29.43
C TYR A 438 -9.12 -6.89 -28.81
N LEU A 439 -9.93 -5.84 -28.94
CA LEU A 439 -11.37 -5.90 -28.73
C LEU A 439 -12.02 -6.26 -30.06
N LEU A 440 -12.86 -7.30 -30.03
CA LEU A 440 -13.54 -7.82 -31.20
C LEU A 440 -15.04 -7.73 -31.01
N LYS A 441 -15.75 -7.40 -32.08
CA LYS A 441 -17.21 -7.50 -32.16
C LYS A 441 -17.58 -8.66 -33.07
N ILE A 442 -18.26 -9.66 -32.53
CA ILE A 442 -18.61 -10.90 -33.23
C ILE A 442 -19.69 -10.60 -34.27
N ILE A 443 -19.44 -10.99 -35.52
CA ILE A 443 -20.39 -10.86 -36.63
C ILE A 443 -21.49 -11.91 -36.43
N GLY A 444 -22.75 -11.47 -36.46
CA GLY A 444 -23.93 -12.30 -36.22
C GLY A 444 -24.55 -12.13 -34.83
N THR A 445 -23.74 -12.18 -33.75
CA THR A 445 -24.26 -12.03 -32.36
C THR A 445 -24.14 -10.61 -31.81
N GLY A 446 -23.21 -9.80 -32.33
CA GLY A 446 -22.96 -8.44 -31.84
C GLY A 446 -22.23 -8.37 -30.50
N GLU A 447 -21.89 -9.51 -29.88
CA GLU A 447 -21.15 -9.58 -28.61
C GLU A 447 -19.72 -9.03 -28.76
N ASN A 448 -19.24 -8.33 -27.74
CA ASN A 448 -17.87 -7.84 -27.67
C ASN A 448 -16.99 -8.77 -26.82
N VAL A 449 -15.82 -9.16 -27.34
CA VAL A 449 -14.88 -10.05 -26.65
C VAL A 449 -13.45 -9.53 -26.80
N ARG A 450 -12.63 -9.66 -25.74
CA ARG A 450 -11.20 -9.31 -25.78
C ARG A 450 -10.36 -10.57 -25.95
N LEU A 451 -9.57 -10.66 -27.02
CA LEU A 451 -8.70 -11.80 -27.29
C LEU A 451 -7.30 -11.33 -27.73
N GLN A 452 -6.30 -12.15 -27.45
CA GLN A 452 -4.92 -11.91 -27.87
C GLN A 452 -4.76 -12.24 -29.36
N TYR A 453 -3.86 -11.53 -30.06
CA TYR A 453 -3.58 -11.71 -31.49
C TYR A 453 -3.33 -13.18 -31.89
N ARG A 454 -2.76 -13.99 -31.00
CA ARG A 454 -2.48 -15.41 -31.22
C ARG A 454 -3.72 -16.30 -31.38
N SER A 455 -4.87 -15.83 -30.89
CA SER A 455 -6.16 -16.52 -31.03
C SER A 455 -6.90 -16.13 -32.32
N LEU A 456 -6.34 -15.24 -33.14
CA LEU A 456 -7.00 -14.64 -34.30
C LEU A 456 -6.28 -15.02 -35.60
N ARG A 457 -7.02 -15.09 -36.71
CA ARG A 457 -6.46 -15.22 -38.06
C ARG A 457 -7.14 -14.25 -39.02
N LYS A 458 -6.36 -13.66 -39.92
CA LYS A 458 -6.85 -12.77 -40.98
C LYS A 458 -7.72 -13.55 -41.96
N LEU A 459 -8.87 -13.01 -42.33
CA LEU A 459 -9.66 -13.54 -43.44
C LEU A 459 -8.98 -13.09 -44.74
N LEU A 460 -8.43 -14.05 -45.50
CA LEU A 460 -7.93 -13.76 -46.84
C LEU A 460 -9.14 -13.67 -47.77
N ASN A 461 -9.33 -12.51 -48.41
CA ASN A 461 -10.25 -12.38 -49.53
C ASN A 461 -9.59 -13.05 -50.76
N THR A 462 -10.04 -14.25 -51.13
CA THR A 462 -9.78 -14.78 -52.47
C THR A 462 -10.67 -14.02 -53.47
N PRO A 463 -10.12 -13.39 -54.52
CA PRO A 463 -10.93 -12.85 -55.60
C PRO A 463 -11.48 -14.01 -56.43
N ALA A 464 -12.81 -14.14 -56.45
CA ALA A 464 -13.51 -15.04 -57.36
C ALA A 464 -14.71 -14.32 -57.94
N ASP A 465 -14.45 -13.40 -58.87
CA ASP A 465 -15.35 -13.16 -59.99
C ASP A 465 -14.91 -14.10 -61.11
N GLN A 466 -15.70 -15.16 -61.33
CA GLN A 466 -16.03 -15.69 -62.66
C GLN A 466 -16.98 -16.88 -62.50
N CYS A 467 -18.27 -16.62 -62.72
CA CYS A 467 -19.18 -17.59 -63.30
C CYS A 467 -18.61 -18.11 -64.62
N PRO A 468 -18.75 -19.41 -64.88
CA PRO A 468 -19.28 -19.87 -66.15
C PRO A 468 -20.69 -20.42 -65.90
N SER A 469 -21.67 -19.68 -66.36
CA SER A 469 -23.02 -20.17 -66.62
C SER A 469 -22.95 -21.37 -67.56
N GLN A 470 -23.43 -22.54 -67.15
CA GLN A 470 -23.91 -23.56 -68.08
C GLN A 470 -25.45 -23.58 -68.07
N PRO A 471 -26.07 -23.75 -69.26
CA PRO A 471 -27.50 -23.51 -69.47
C PRO A 471 -28.37 -24.67 -68.96
N ILE A 472 -29.49 -24.31 -68.30
CA ILE A 472 -30.89 -24.64 -68.69
C ILE A 472 -30.99 -25.86 -69.64
N GLN A 473 -31.71 -26.96 -69.40
CA GLN A 473 -32.96 -27.22 -68.67
C GLN A 473 -33.15 -28.74 -68.54
N ASN A 474 -33.97 -29.15 -67.58
CA ASN A 474 -34.45 -30.53 -67.47
C ASN A 474 -35.43 -30.90 -68.60
N SER A 475 -35.13 -32.06 -69.21
CA SER A 475 -36.00 -33.10 -69.80
C SER A 475 -36.95 -32.76 -70.95
N SER A 476 -36.74 -33.39 -72.12
CA SER A 476 -37.57 -34.53 -72.57
C SER A 476 -36.97 -35.28 -73.79
N SER A 477 -36.98 -36.62 -73.68
CA SER A 477 -36.70 -37.71 -74.66
C SER A 477 -35.43 -38.51 -74.38
#